data_AF-A0A0G3ELM1-F1
#
_entry.id   AF-A0A0G3ELM1-F1
#
_cell.length_a   1.000
_cell.length_b   1.000
_cell.length_c   1.000
_cell.angle_alpha   90.00
_cell.angle_beta   90.00
_cell.angle_gamma   90.00
#
_symmetry.space_group_name_H-M   'P 1'
#
loop_
_entity.id
_entity.type
_entity.pdbx_description
1 polymer ?
#
loop_
_entity_poly.entity_id
_entity_poly.type
_entity_poly.pdbx_seq_one_letter_code
_entity_poly.pdbx_strand_id
1 'polypeptide(L)'
;MRTLMFILILSTAGAAVLLCGANLWLGDLNQDEGWYLLAARSVAEGRIPYADFAFTQGPVLPFVYAVFAPLVRAWGVAGGRLITACFGAAAALLAAWTAFRSVRERTAGGKDYAAVAACATLALILLNCYQSYFTTVVKTYGLAATWIAAGFLALTFRRSLRFGGMACFWSGFFFALAAGTRLSAGILLPVVGVWLISRSGEAEANRERFNSRGQYLGRQLNWVCFGIGGAFVLALWMLPFLLIAPEEFRFGMLGYHSGREPGGLMEALVLKAGFVSRFVQAYYLWAVLTLASMLLRFRRDRERSGTSAPACSPGVLWAGGAAVTLVHLIAPFPYDDYQAIIYPVLAVALVVALVPLIPRRLLPGLAVLVVLASLAGAGSSPINQQWFVRGRDRIWWKFKERPDLVKLRDAGAFIRARTPAGSILLTQDAYLAVEADRRVPREMEMGPFSYYPDMERERAERLHLLNRAMLTERLRTADAPMAAFSGYGLTIACPEIQPLPAEETERFYELVRERFRPVREIEHFGQGHTLLRIYTSIY
;
A
#
# COMPACT_ATOMS: atom_id res chain seq x y z
N MET A 1 -16.55 2.48 -32.21
CA MET A 1 -15.48 2.44 -31.19
C MET A 1 -15.81 3.21 -29.93
N ARG A 2 -16.25 4.48 -29.97
CA ARG A 2 -16.62 5.23 -28.75
C ARG A 2 -17.65 4.49 -27.87
N THR A 3 -18.74 4.01 -28.47
CA THR A 3 -19.76 3.21 -27.78
C THR A 3 -19.18 1.95 -27.14
N LEU A 4 -18.34 1.20 -27.87
CA LEU A 4 -17.65 0.03 -27.32
C LEU A 4 -16.75 0.39 -26.14
N MET A 5 -15.95 1.46 -26.23
CA MET A 5 -15.09 1.90 -25.13
C MET A 5 -15.91 2.30 -23.91
N PHE A 6 -17.03 3.00 -24.11
CA PHE A 6 -17.95 3.34 -23.02
C PHE A 6 -18.49 2.10 -22.32
N ILE A 7 -18.98 1.11 -23.10
CA ILE A 7 -19.46 -0.16 -22.57
C ILE A 7 -18.36 -0.87 -21.79
N LEU A 8 -17.15 -1.01 -22.36
CA LEU A 8 -16.04 -1.71 -21.69
C LEU A 8 -15.60 -1.01 -20.40
N ILE A 9 -15.55 0.32 -20.38
CA ILE A 9 -15.22 1.09 -19.17
C ILE A 9 -16.31 0.90 -18.11
N LEU A 10 -17.58 0.96 -18.50
CA LEU A 10 -18.70 0.74 -17.57
C LEU A 10 -18.71 -0.69 -17.01
N SER A 11 -18.49 -1.70 -17.85
CA SER A 11 -18.35 -3.09 -17.43
C SER A 11 -17.16 -3.29 -16.51
N THR A 12 -16.02 -2.65 -16.82
CA THR A 12 -14.82 -2.67 -15.96
C THR A 12 -15.13 -2.04 -14.60
N ALA A 13 -15.79 -0.89 -14.57
CA ALA A 13 -16.17 -0.23 -13.33
C ALA A 13 -17.16 -1.07 -12.50
N GLY A 14 -18.18 -1.65 -13.13
CA GLY A 14 -19.13 -2.53 -12.46
C GLY A 14 -18.46 -3.77 -11.85
N ALA A 15 -17.61 -4.46 -12.63
CA ALA A 15 -16.85 -5.60 -12.14
C ALA A 15 -15.86 -5.22 -11.03
N ALA A 16 -15.23 -4.04 -11.11
CA ALA A 16 -14.34 -3.52 -10.09
C ALA A 16 -15.07 -3.24 -8.76
N VAL A 17 -16.30 -2.69 -8.81
CA VAL A 17 -17.13 -2.47 -7.62
C VAL A 17 -17.49 -3.81 -6.96
N LEU A 18 -17.89 -4.82 -7.75
CA LEU A 18 -18.18 -6.16 -7.23
C LEU A 18 -16.94 -6.80 -6.59
N LEU A 19 -15.80 -6.74 -7.28
CA LEU A 19 -14.54 -7.30 -6.79
C LEU A 19 -14.06 -6.59 -5.52
N CYS A 20 -14.15 -5.27 -5.46
CA CYS A 20 -13.81 -4.48 -4.28
C CYS A 20 -14.76 -4.77 -3.11
N GLY A 21 -16.08 -4.85 -3.37
CA GLY A 21 -17.06 -5.25 -2.37
C GLY A 21 -16.80 -6.65 -1.81
N ALA A 22 -16.43 -7.59 -2.68
CA ALA A 22 -16.01 -8.94 -2.28
C ALA A 22 -14.73 -8.90 -1.43
N ASN A 23 -13.69 -8.18 -1.85
CA ASN A 23 -12.46 -8.03 -1.07
C ASN A 23 -12.69 -7.35 0.29
N LEU A 24 -13.58 -6.36 0.35
CA LEU A 24 -13.93 -5.67 1.59
C LEU A 24 -14.60 -6.63 2.57
N TRP A 25 -15.57 -7.41 2.08
CA TRP A 25 -16.42 -8.24 2.93
C TRP A 25 -15.86 -9.63 3.22
N LEU A 26 -15.34 -10.29 2.19
CA LEU A 26 -14.86 -11.68 2.22
C LEU A 26 -13.34 -11.80 2.37
N GLY A 27 -12.60 -10.72 2.11
CA GLY A 27 -11.14 -10.71 2.23
C GLY A 27 -10.67 -10.94 3.67
N ASP A 28 -9.59 -11.71 3.80
CA ASP A 28 -8.97 -12.07 5.08
C ASP A 28 -8.62 -10.83 5.91
N LEU A 29 -8.63 -10.97 7.23
CA LEU A 29 -8.14 -9.93 8.14
C LEU A 29 -6.61 -9.84 8.08
N ASN A 30 -6.10 -8.62 8.15
CA ASN A 30 -4.68 -8.38 8.28
C ASN A 30 -4.37 -7.64 9.59
N GLN A 31 -3.34 -8.09 10.31
CA GLN A 31 -2.89 -7.48 11.58
C GLN A 31 -2.54 -6.00 11.38
N ASP A 32 -2.10 -5.61 10.18
CA ASP A 32 -1.76 -4.23 9.88
C ASP A 32 -2.93 -3.26 9.96
N GLU A 33 -4.14 -3.74 9.66
CA GLU A 33 -5.32 -2.87 9.57
C GLU A 33 -5.61 -2.20 10.91
N GLY A 34 -5.45 -2.97 11.99
CA GLY A 34 -5.74 -2.51 13.33
C GLY A 34 -4.85 -1.35 13.76
N TRP A 35 -3.54 -1.53 13.69
CA TRP A 35 -2.62 -0.55 14.23
C TRP A 35 -2.51 0.71 13.36
N TYR A 36 -2.72 0.62 12.04
CA TYR A 36 -2.88 1.82 11.21
C TYR A 36 -4.12 2.64 11.59
N LEU A 37 -5.25 1.96 11.84
CA LEU A 37 -6.48 2.64 12.26
C LEU A 37 -6.38 3.19 13.69
N LEU A 38 -5.68 2.50 14.59
CA LEU A 38 -5.36 3.03 15.92
C LEU A 38 -4.43 4.25 15.83
N ALA A 39 -3.41 4.23 14.99
CA ALA A 39 -2.54 5.38 14.78
C ALA A 39 -3.33 6.60 14.25
N ALA A 40 -4.24 6.38 13.30
CA ALA A 40 -5.13 7.42 12.80
C ALA A 40 -6.08 7.95 13.87
N ARG A 41 -6.62 7.07 14.72
CA ARG A 41 -7.42 7.47 15.90
C ARG A 41 -6.60 8.32 16.87
N SER A 42 -5.38 7.89 17.21
CA SER A 42 -4.48 8.64 18.09
C SER A 42 -4.23 10.05 17.56
N VAL A 43 -4.01 10.21 16.26
CA VAL A 43 -3.87 11.53 15.63
C VAL A 43 -5.16 12.35 15.71
N ALA A 44 -6.32 11.73 15.47
CA ALA A 44 -7.62 12.41 15.63
C ALA A 44 -7.90 12.83 17.08
N GLU A 45 -7.25 12.20 18.06
CA GLU A 45 -7.32 12.53 19.48
C GLU A 45 -6.21 13.51 19.93
N GLY A 46 -5.42 14.04 18.98
CA GLY A 46 -4.40 15.06 19.23
C GLY A 46 -3.01 14.51 19.56
N ARG A 47 -2.78 13.20 19.46
CA ARG A 47 -1.47 12.58 19.66
C ARG A 47 -0.62 12.65 18.40
N ILE A 48 0.69 12.78 18.58
CA ILE A 48 1.68 12.93 17.52
C ILE A 48 2.43 11.59 17.35
N PRO A 49 2.47 11.00 16.14
CA PRO A 49 3.27 9.80 15.87
C PRO A 49 4.72 9.98 16.29
N TYR A 50 5.36 8.89 16.72
CA TYR A 50 6.72 8.82 17.27
C TYR A 50 6.91 9.50 18.62
N ALA A 51 6.30 10.67 18.85
CA ALA A 51 6.46 11.45 20.07
C ALA A 51 5.52 11.00 21.22
N ASP A 52 4.31 10.55 20.88
CA ASP A 52 3.32 10.10 21.87
C ASP A 52 3.07 8.58 21.81
N PHE A 53 3.40 7.94 20.68
CA PHE A 53 3.23 6.51 20.44
C PHE A 53 4.14 6.01 19.32
N ALA A 54 4.50 4.73 19.36
CA ALA A 54 5.36 4.11 18.36
C ALA A 54 4.67 4.00 16.99
N PHE A 55 5.43 4.24 15.91
CA PHE A 55 4.96 4.09 14.54
C PHE A 55 6.13 3.76 13.60
N THR A 56 5.95 2.84 12.65
CA THR A 56 7.06 2.30 11.81
C THR A 56 6.97 2.63 10.33
N GLN A 57 6.00 3.47 9.94
CA GLN A 57 5.84 3.95 8.57
C GLN A 57 5.96 5.47 8.54
N GLY A 58 5.88 6.06 7.35
CA GLY A 58 5.89 7.52 7.23
C GLY A 58 4.63 8.19 7.81
N PRO A 59 4.76 9.41 8.35
CA PRO A 59 3.71 10.08 9.12
C PRO A 59 2.47 10.48 8.32
N VAL A 60 2.50 10.47 6.98
CA VAL A 60 1.37 10.99 6.19
C VAL A 60 0.10 10.16 6.39
N LEU A 61 0.21 8.82 6.51
CA LEU A 61 -0.97 7.96 6.58
C LEU A 61 -1.84 8.24 7.82
N PRO A 62 -1.31 8.26 9.06
CA PRO A 62 -2.13 8.52 10.24
C PRO A 62 -2.93 9.83 10.15
N PHE A 63 -2.32 10.91 9.66
CA PHE A 63 -3.00 12.20 9.53
C PHE A 63 -4.08 12.21 8.43
N VAL A 64 -3.83 11.56 7.29
CA VAL A 64 -4.84 11.45 6.24
C VAL A 64 -6.03 10.60 6.72
N TYR A 65 -5.76 9.48 7.39
CA TYR A 65 -6.82 8.59 7.88
C TYR A 65 -7.57 9.18 9.09
N ALA A 66 -6.95 10.05 9.88
CA ALA A 66 -7.59 10.76 10.99
C ALA A 66 -8.79 11.60 10.54
N VAL A 67 -8.74 12.19 9.34
CA VAL A 67 -9.87 12.94 8.73
C VAL A 67 -11.12 12.05 8.60
N PHE A 68 -10.93 10.75 8.42
CA PHE A 68 -12.00 9.77 8.25
C PHE A 68 -12.30 8.97 9.52
N ALA A 69 -11.79 9.40 10.68
CA ALA A 69 -12.08 8.75 11.96
C ALA A 69 -13.58 8.54 12.23
N PRO A 70 -14.52 9.45 11.83
CA PRO A 70 -15.95 9.19 11.99
C PRO A 70 -16.45 7.93 11.27
N LEU A 71 -15.94 7.65 10.06
CA LEU A 71 -16.31 6.45 9.30
C LEU A 71 -15.79 5.18 9.97
N VAL A 72 -14.55 5.23 10.48
CA VAL A 72 -13.93 4.11 11.20
C VAL A 72 -14.67 3.84 12.52
N ARG A 73 -15.08 4.88 13.26
CA ARG A 73 -15.91 4.70 14.47
C ARG A 73 -17.27 4.10 14.15
N ALA A 74 -17.87 4.48 13.03
CA ALA A 74 -19.19 3.97 12.63
C ALA A 74 -19.16 2.52 12.14
N TRP A 75 -18.15 2.15 11.35
CA TRP A 75 -18.12 0.87 10.62
C TRP A 75 -16.92 -0.03 10.93
N GLY A 76 -16.11 0.34 11.92
CA GLY A 76 -14.93 -0.40 12.36
C GLY A 76 -13.90 -0.56 11.24
N VAL A 77 -13.35 -1.75 11.13
CA VAL A 77 -12.33 -2.08 10.10
C VAL A 77 -12.89 -1.94 8.69
N ALA A 78 -14.18 -2.23 8.48
CA ALA A 78 -14.82 -2.08 7.18
C ALA A 78 -14.83 -0.63 6.70
N GLY A 79 -14.98 0.33 7.62
CA GLY A 79 -14.88 1.76 7.31
C GLY A 79 -13.49 2.12 6.80
N GLY A 80 -12.45 1.61 7.48
CA GLY A 80 -11.06 1.70 7.04
C GLY A 80 -10.85 1.14 5.64
N ARG A 81 -11.33 -0.09 5.39
CA ARG A 81 -11.21 -0.75 4.08
C ARG A 81 -11.84 0.04 2.95
N LEU A 82 -13.03 0.61 3.19
CA LEU A 82 -13.72 1.45 2.20
C LEU A 82 -12.89 2.68 1.84
N ILE A 83 -12.28 3.34 2.83
CA ILE A 83 -11.40 4.50 2.60
C ILE A 83 -10.19 4.09 1.76
N THR A 84 -9.53 2.99 2.11
CA THR A 84 -8.36 2.50 1.35
C THR A 84 -8.75 2.14 -0.09
N ALA A 85 -9.89 1.47 -0.28
CA ALA A 85 -10.44 1.14 -1.59
C ALA A 85 -10.70 2.38 -2.45
N CYS A 86 -11.23 3.46 -1.87
CA CYS A 86 -11.40 4.73 -2.56
C CYS A 86 -10.06 5.32 -3.05
N PHE A 87 -8.99 5.22 -2.25
CA PHE A 87 -7.65 5.59 -2.70
C PHE A 87 -7.15 4.66 -3.83
N GLY A 88 -7.35 3.34 -3.71
CA GLY A 88 -7.05 2.39 -4.78
C GLY A 88 -7.72 2.74 -6.12
N ALA A 89 -9.01 3.06 -6.08
CA ALA A 89 -9.78 3.50 -7.23
C ALA A 89 -9.26 4.84 -7.79
N ALA A 90 -8.95 5.81 -6.93
CA ALA A 90 -8.36 7.08 -7.34
C ALA A 90 -7.01 6.88 -8.04
N ALA A 91 -6.14 6.02 -7.52
CA ALA A 91 -4.87 5.67 -8.15
C ALA A 91 -5.07 5.08 -9.56
N ALA A 92 -6.05 4.19 -9.74
CA ALA A 92 -6.38 3.61 -11.04
C ALA A 92 -6.88 4.66 -12.04
N LEU A 93 -7.75 5.58 -11.62
CA LEU A 93 -8.26 6.67 -12.46
C LEU A 93 -7.13 7.62 -12.89
N LEU A 94 -6.25 8.00 -11.95
CA LEU A 94 -5.08 8.85 -12.23
C LEU A 94 -4.09 8.15 -13.18
N ALA A 95 -3.86 6.84 -12.99
CA ALA A 95 -3.03 6.04 -13.87
C ALA A 95 -3.64 5.94 -15.28
N ALA A 96 -4.94 5.68 -15.40
CA ALA A 96 -5.64 5.64 -16.68
C ALA A 96 -5.60 6.99 -17.40
N TRP A 97 -5.72 8.11 -16.67
CA TRP A 97 -5.58 9.44 -17.24
C TRP A 97 -4.13 9.71 -17.70
N THR A 98 -3.14 9.26 -16.93
CA THR A 98 -1.72 9.33 -17.31
C THR A 98 -1.48 8.56 -18.61
N ALA A 99 -2.04 7.35 -18.75
CA ALA A 99 -1.96 6.55 -19.97
C ALA A 99 -2.64 7.24 -21.15
N PHE A 100 -3.87 7.72 -20.96
CA PHE A 100 -4.63 8.48 -21.96
C PHE A 100 -3.80 9.65 -22.51
N ARG A 101 -3.30 10.50 -21.62
CA ARG A 101 -2.59 11.72 -22.04
C ARG A 101 -1.27 11.39 -22.74
N SER A 102 -0.53 10.41 -22.21
CA SER A 102 0.77 10.00 -22.76
C SER A 102 0.64 9.38 -24.15
N VAL A 103 -0.41 8.60 -24.41
CA VAL A 103 -0.66 8.00 -25.74
C VAL A 103 -1.23 9.03 -26.73
N ARG A 104 -2.12 9.92 -26.26
CA ARG A 104 -2.73 10.97 -27.09
C ARG A 104 -1.68 11.88 -27.74
N GLU A 105 -0.61 12.21 -27.01
CA GLU A 105 0.48 13.03 -27.53
C GLU A 105 1.38 12.34 -28.57
N ARG A 106 1.34 11.00 -28.66
CA ARG A 106 2.28 10.21 -29.47
C ARG A 106 1.78 9.81 -30.85
N THR A 107 0.47 9.81 -31.06
CA THR A 107 -0.15 9.10 -32.18
C THR A 107 -1.02 10.04 -33.02
N ALA A 108 -0.84 10.02 -34.33
CA ALA A 108 -1.76 10.66 -35.28
C ALA A 108 -3.12 9.95 -35.19
N GLY A 109 -4.19 10.69 -34.90
CA GLY A 109 -5.50 10.11 -34.54
C GLY A 109 -5.63 9.72 -33.05
N GLY A 110 -4.79 10.26 -32.19
CA GLY A 110 -4.54 9.77 -30.82
C GLY A 110 -5.70 9.70 -29.84
N LYS A 111 -6.91 10.20 -30.15
CA LYS A 111 -8.09 10.02 -29.28
C LYS A 111 -8.47 8.55 -29.13
N ASP A 112 -8.38 7.80 -30.23
CA ASP A 112 -8.77 6.39 -30.28
C ASP A 112 -7.79 5.50 -29.51
N TYR A 113 -6.49 5.68 -29.78
CA TYR A 113 -5.41 5.02 -29.06
C TYR A 113 -5.43 5.37 -27.56
N ALA A 114 -5.67 6.64 -27.23
CA ALA A 114 -5.73 7.08 -25.83
C ALA A 114 -6.92 6.48 -25.07
N ALA A 115 -8.09 6.35 -25.70
CA ALA A 115 -9.25 5.71 -25.08
C ALA A 115 -8.98 4.22 -24.79
N VAL A 116 -8.38 3.50 -25.74
CA VAL A 116 -7.96 2.10 -25.55
C VAL A 116 -6.91 1.99 -24.45
N ALA A 117 -5.95 2.92 -24.41
CA ALA A 117 -4.94 2.95 -23.36
C ALA A 117 -5.56 3.15 -21.97
N ALA A 118 -6.46 4.12 -21.81
CA ALA A 118 -7.17 4.33 -20.55
C ALA A 118 -7.96 3.08 -20.12
N CYS A 119 -8.73 2.48 -21.04
CA CYS A 119 -9.52 1.28 -20.79
C CYS A 119 -8.64 0.09 -20.38
N ALA A 120 -7.54 -0.16 -21.10
CA ALA A 120 -6.61 -1.24 -20.80
C ALA A 120 -5.92 -1.03 -19.44
N THR A 121 -5.50 0.19 -19.12
CA THR A 121 -4.93 0.52 -17.81
C THR A 121 -5.94 0.30 -16.68
N LEU A 122 -7.20 0.74 -16.84
CA LEU A 122 -8.25 0.47 -15.84
C LEU A 122 -8.48 -1.03 -15.66
N ALA A 123 -8.59 -1.80 -16.74
CA ALA A 123 -8.80 -3.23 -16.67
C ALA A 123 -7.65 -3.95 -15.95
N LEU A 124 -6.39 -3.63 -16.30
CA LEU A 124 -5.22 -4.24 -15.67
C LEU A 124 -5.14 -3.95 -14.17
N ILE A 125 -5.55 -2.76 -13.72
CA ILE A 125 -5.46 -2.36 -12.31
C ILE A 125 -6.69 -2.81 -11.52
N LEU A 126 -7.89 -2.41 -11.95
CA LEU A 126 -9.13 -2.59 -11.19
C LEU A 126 -9.68 -4.01 -11.24
N LEU A 127 -9.35 -4.78 -12.28
CA LEU A 127 -9.78 -6.18 -12.40
C LEU A 127 -8.66 -7.14 -12.03
N ASN A 128 -7.55 -6.66 -11.44
CA ASN A 128 -6.57 -7.54 -10.83
C ASN A 128 -6.98 -7.78 -9.37
N CYS A 129 -7.38 -9.01 -9.03
CA CYS A 129 -7.85 -9.36 -7.68
C CYS A 129 -6.80 -9.10 -6.59
N TYR A 130 -5.52 -9.34 -6.90
CA TYR A 130 -4.42 -9.06 -5.99
C TYR A 130 -4.26 -7.57 -5.69
N GLN A 131 -4.21 -6.75 -6.75
CA GLN A 131 -4.18 -5.29 -6.60
C GLN A 131 -5.40 -4.77 -5.85
N SER A 132 -6.60 -5.28 -6.19
CA SER A 132 -7.85 -4.89 -5.56
C SER A 132 -7.84 -5.21 -4.07
N TYR A 133 -7.40 -6.41 -3.68
CA TYR A 133 -7.30 -6.81 -2.27
C TYR A 133 -6.34 -5.91 -1.49
N PHE A 134 -5.11 -5.73 -1.98
CA PHE A 134 -4.09 -4.92 -1.30
C PHE A 134 -4.33 -3.41 -1.35
N THR A 135 -5.26 -2.96 -2.19
CA THR A 135 -5.79 -1.59 -2.13
C THR A 135 -7.14 -1.50 -1.44
N THR A 136 -7.64 -2.59 -0.86
CA THR A 136 -8.85 -2.62 -0.03
C THR A 136 -8.52 -2.83 1.45
N VAL A 137 -7.59 -3.72 1.79
CA VAL A 137 -7.13 -3.87 3.19
C VAL A 137 -6.40 -2.60 3.65
N VAL A 138 -6.59 -2.21 4.90
CA VAL A 138 -5.99 -0.98 5.44
C VAL A 138 -4.48 -1.12 5.55
N LYS A 139 -3.79 -0.56 4.56
CA LYS A 139 -2.34 -0.47 4.48
C LYS A 139 -1.92 0.86 3.84
N THR A 140 -0.62 1.12 3.84
CA THR A 140 -0.03 2.28 3.15
C THR A 140 -0.22 2.27 1.63
N TYR A 141 -0.68 1.17 1.04
CA TYR A 141 -0.60 0.94 -0.40
C TYR A 141 -1.53 1.82 -1.24
N GLY A 142 -2.84 1.83 -0.96
CA GLY A 142 -3.80 2.61 -1.76
C GLY A 142 -3.47 4.11 -1.78
N LEU A 143 -3.10 4.66 -0.62
CA LEU A 143 -2.73 6.07 -0.48
C LEU A 143 -1.40 6.38 -1.19
N ALA A 144 -0.36 5.57 -1.00
CA ALA A 144 0.91 5.75 -1.68
C ALA A 144 0.75 5.64 -3.22
N ALA A 145 -0.02 4.66 -3.70
CA ALA A 145 -0.32 4.49 -5.12
C ALA A 145 -1.02 5.72 -5.72
N THR A 146 -1.94 6.33 -4.97
CA THR A 146 -2.64 7.57 -5.38
C THR A 146 -1.65 8.71 -5.59
N TRP A 147 -0.75 8.93 -4.62
CA TRP A 147 0.27 9.96 -4.71
C TRP A 147 1.26 9.71 -5.84
N ILE A 148 1.72 8.48 -6.02
CA ILE A 148 2.60 8.10 -7.13
C ILE A 148 1.91 8.37 -8.48
N ALA A 149 0.65 7.93 -8.65
CA ALA A 149 -0.10 8.13 -9.88
C ALA A 149 -0.36 9.63 -10.15
N ALA A 150 -0.68 10.42 -9.12
CA ALA A 150 -0.82 11.87 -9.21
C ALA A 150 0.49 12.55 -9.63
N GLY A 151 1.62 12.13 -9.06
CA GLY A 151 2.95 12.62 -9.41
C GLY A 151 3.29 12.40 -10.88
N PHE A 152 3.05 11.19 -11.39
CA PHE A 152 3.25 10.89 -12.81
C PHE A 152 2.24 11.60 -13.71
N LEU A 153 0.97 11.73 -13.31
CA LEU A 153 -0.01 12.52 -14.04
C LEU A 153 0.44 13.98 -14.17
N ALA A 154 0.91 14.59 -13.09
CA ALA A 154 1.44 15.96 -13.10
C ALA A 154 2.61 16.10 -14.09
N LEU A 155 3.55 15.15 -14.12
CA LEU A 155 4.66 15.17 -15.10
C LEU A 155 4.20 15.16 -16.55
N THR A 156 3.02 14.62 -16.83
CA THR A 156 2.51 14.67 -18.19
C THR A 156 2.31 16.14 -18.64
N PHE A 157 1.95 17.06 -17.75
CA PHE A 157 1.76 18.48 -18.08
C PHE A 157 3.05 19.31 -18.15
N ARG A 158 4.24 18.73 -17.90
CA ARG A 158 5.53 19.46 -17.85
C ARG A 158 5.88 20.26 -19.12
N ARG A 159 5.31 19.87 -20.26
CA ARG A 159 5.56 20.51 -21.57
C ARG A 159 4.66 21.73 -21.82
N SER A 160 3.64 21.93 -21.00
CA SER A 160 2.76 23.09 -21.06
C SER A 160 3.57 24.38 -20.95
N LEU A 161 3.40 25.29 -21.91
CA LEU A 161 4.10 26.58 -21.92
C LEU A 161 3.71 27.45 -20.71
N ARG A 162 2.48 27.30 -20.22
CA ARG A 162 1.95 28.09 -19.10
C ARG A 162 2.15 27.43 -17.75
N PHE A 163 2.14 26.10 -17.70
CA PHE A 163 2.02 25.36 -16.43
C PHE A 163 3.15 24.34 -16.19
N GLY A 164 4.18 24.29 -17.03
CA GLY A 164 5.24 23.27 -16.96
C GLY A 164 5.96 23.21 -15.60
N GLY A 165 6.45 24.35 -15.10
CA GLY A 165 7.12 24.43 -13.80
C GLY A 165 6.21 24.06 -12.63
N MET A 166 4.96 24.57 -12.64
CA MET A 166 3.95 24.22 -11.63
C MET A 166 3.61 22.73 -11.64
N ALA A 167 3.50 22.12 -12.81
CA ALA A 167 3.27 20.69 -12.95
C ALA A 167 4.44 19.86 -12.39
N CYS A 168 5.68 20.31 -12.60
CA CYS A 168 6.87 19.69 -12.00
C CYS A 168 6.91 19.88 -10.47
N PHE A 169 6.55 21.05 -9.94
CA PHE A 169 6.39 21.28 -8.51
C PHE A 169 5.40 20.29 -7.88
N TRP A 170 4.20 20.18 -8.45
CA TRP A 170 3.19 19.23 -7.95
C TRP A 170 3.64 17.77 -8.10
N SER A 171 4.41 17.45 -9.13
CA SER A 171 5.00 16.11 -9.23
C SER A 171 5.95 15.79 -8.08
N GLY A 172 6.89 16.70 -7.75
CA GLY A 172 7.80 16.54 -6.62
C GLY A 172 7.05 16.47 -5.29
N PHE A 173 6.04 17.33 -5.13
CA PHE A 173 5.12 17.36 -3.98
C PHE A 173 4.46 15.99 -3.76
N PHE A 174 3.83 15.42 -4.80
CA PHE A 174 3.14 14.13 -4.67
C PHE A 174 4.11 12.96 -4.44
N PHE A 175 5.28 12.93 -5.06
CA PHE A 175 6.25 11.86 -4.75
C PHE A 175 6.82 11.96 -3.33
N ALA A 176 6.98 13.16 -2.79
CA ALA A 176 7.36 13.34 -1.39
C ALA A 176 6.24 12.93 -0.43
N LEU A 177 4.96 13.17 -0.77
CA LEU A 177 3.83 12.62 0.00
C LEU A 177 3.78 11.09 -0.07
N ALA A 178 4.08 10.50 -1.22
CA ALA A 178 4.21 9.06 -1.37
C ALA A 178 5.32 8.52 -0.46
N ALA A 179 6.50 9.15 -0.45
CA ALA A 179 7.61 8.81 0.42
C ALA A 179 7.24 8.92 1.91
N GLY A 180 6.51 9.98 2.26
CA GLY A 180 5.99 10.19 3.60
C GLY A 180 4.81 9.29 3.98
N THR A 181 4.22 8.56 3.05
CA THR A 181 3.25 7.50 3.31
C THR A 181 3.96 6.16 3.44
N ARG A 182 4.95 5.91 2.57
CA ARG A 182 5.74 4.68 2.51
C ARG A 182 7.14 5.00 2.00
N LEU A 183 8.14 4.78 2.84
CA LEU A 183 9.51 5.21 2.60
C LEU A 183 10.11 4.71 1.28
N SER A 184 9.77 3.48 0.86
CA SER A 184 10.28 2.90 -0.39
C SER A 184 9.89 3.68 -1.65
N ALA A 185 8.80 4.47 -1.62
CA ALA A 185 8.43 5.37 -2.72
C ALA A 185 9.38 6.57 -2.85
N GLY A 186 10.19 6.86 -1.83
CA GLY A 186 11.17 7.95 -1.81
C GLY A 186 12.20 7.87 -2.93
N ILE A 187 12.52 6.68 -3.44
CA ILE A 187 13.44 6.49 -4.57
C ILE A 187 12.93 7.15 -5.87
N LEU A 188 11.63 7.45 -5.98
CA LEU A 188 11.08 8.14 -7.14
C LEU A 188 11.56 9.60 -7.24
N LEU A 189 11.88 10.25 -6.12
CA LEU A 189 12.42 11.62 -6.11
C LEU A 189 13.74 11.73 -6.89
N PRO A 190 14.81 10.97 -6.56
CA PRO A 190 16.05 11.03 -7.33
C PRO A 190 15.87 10.47 -8.76
N VAL A 191 15.10 9.41 -8.98
CA VAL A 191 14.89 8.83 -10.32
C VAL A 191 14.24 9.84 -11.27
N VAL A 192 13.16 10.48 -10.83
CA VAL A 192 12.46 11.47 -11.65
C VAL A 192 13.27 12.77 -11.75
N GLY A 193 13.94 13.18 -10.68
CA GLY A 193 14.83 14.36 -10.66
C GLY A 193 15.96 14.24 -11.69
N VAL A 194 16.69 13.12 -11.67
CA VAL A 194 17.76 12.83 -12.65
C VAL A 194 17.19 12.76 -14.07
N TRP A 195 16.01 12.13 -14.24
CA TRP A 195 15.36 12.13 -15.55
C TRP A 195 15.00 13.54 -16.03
N LEU A 196 14.48 14.42 -15.17
CA LEU A 196 14.19 15.82 -15.53
C LEU A 196 15.46 16.60 -15.89
N ILE A 197 16.56 16.38 -15.16
CA ILE A 197 17.87 16.95 -15.46
C ILE A 197 18.36 16.47 -16.84
N SER A 198 18.28 15.17 -17.13
CA SER A 198 18.68 14.63 -18.44
C SER A 198 17.87 15.20 -19.62
N ARG A 199 16.67 15.73 -19.35
CA ARG A 199 15.75 16.31 -20.34
C ARG A 199 15.83 17.83 -20.41
N SER A 200 16.60 18.50 -19.55
CA SER A 200 16.82 19.94 -19.64
C SER A 200 17.64 20.31 -20.88
N GLY A 201 18.59 19.45 -21.27
CA GLY A 201 19.38 19.59 -22.50
C GLY A 201 18.56 19.47 -23.79
N GLU A 202 17.40 18.80 -23.77
CA GLU A 202 16.49 18.78 -24.93
C GLU A 202 15.86 20.16 -25.22
N ALA A 203 15.71 21.00 -24.19
CA ALA A 203 15.25 22.36 -24.36
C ALA A 203 16.32 23.23 -25.04
N GLU A 204 17.59 22.97 -24.74
CA GLU A 204 18.76 23.61 -25.36
C GLU A 204 18.90 23.27 -26.83
N ALA A 205 18.77 21.99 -27.20
CA ALA A 205 18.80 21.56 -28.60
C ALA A 205 17.64 22.11 -29.45
N ASN A 206 16.56 22.59 -28.84
CA ASN A 206 15.40 23.17 -29.52
C ASN A 206 15.27 24.68 -29.30
N ARG A 207 16.36 25.37 -28.94
CA ARG A 207 16.36 26.80 -28.57
C ARG A 207 15.70 27.69 -29.62
N GLU A 208 15.91 27.40 -30.91
CA GLU A 208 15.34 28.15 -32.05
C GLU A 208 13.81 28.04 -32.17
N ARG A 209 13.19 27.01 -31.59
CA ARG A 209 11.72 26.83 -31.60
C ARG A 209 10.98 27.66 -30.55
N PHE A 210 11.67 28.33 -29.65
CA PHE A 210 11.04 29.10 -28.59
C PHE A 210 10.96 30.58 -28.96
N ASN A 211 9.74 31.06 -29.18
CA ASN A 211 9.46 32.45 -29.57
C ASN A 211 9.80 33.49 -28.47
N SER A 212 10.16 33.06 -27.25
CA SER A 212 10.55 33.97 -26.17
C SER A 212 11.57 33.35 -25.21
N ARG A 213 12.52 34.18 -24.74
CA ARG A 213 13.57 33.81 -23.76
C ARG A 213 12.99 33.25 -22.45
N GLY A 214 11.78 33.67 -22.07
CA GLY A 214 11.08 33.17 -20.87
C GLY A 214 10.61 31.71 -20.98
N GLN A 215 10.17 31.26 -22.15
CA GLN A 215 9.73 29.87 -22.36
C GLN A 215 10.89 28.87 -22.29
N TYR A 216 12.07 29.30 -22.72
CA TYR A 216 13.31 28.55 -22.61
C TYR A 216 13.74 28.37 -21.15
N LEU A 217 13.84 29.49 -20.42
CA LEU A 217 14.26 29.49 -19.02
C LEU A 217 13.32 28.65 -18.14
N GLY A 218 12.01 28.78 -18.34
CA GLY A 218 10.99 28.02 -17.60
C GLY A 218 11.14 26.50 -17.76
N ARG A 219 11.58 26.01 -18.93
CA ARG A 219 11.81 24.57 -19.15
C ARG A 219 13.10 24.07 -18.52
N GLN A 220 14.15 24.88 -18.48
CA GLN A 220 15.40 24.52 -17.78
C GLN A 220 15.20 24.43 -16.26
N LEU A 221 14.25 25.18 -15.70
CA LEU A 221 13.95 25.20 -14.27
C LEU A 221 12.96 24.11 -13.80
N ASN A 222 12.47 23.24 -14.70
CA ASN A 222 11.50 22.20 -14.33
C ASN A 222 12.00 21.27 -13.22
N TRP A 223 13.27 20.86 -13.25
CA TRP A 223 13.85 20.02 -12.19
C TRP A 223 14.01 20.79 -10.87
N VAL A 224 14.24 22.10 -10.92
CA VAL A 224 14.28 22.97 -9.73
C VAL A 224 12.89 23.07 -9.11
N CYS A 225 11.86 23.35 -9.90
CA CYS A 225 10.48 23.38 -9.41
C CYS A 225 10.07 22.04 -8.79
N PHE A 226 10.44 20.92 -9.41
CA PHE A 226 10.26 19.58 -8.86
C PHE A 226 10.97 19.41 -7.51
N GLY A 227 12.25 19.80 -7.42
CA GLY A 227 13.02 19.77 -6.19
C GLY A 227 12.40 20.60 -5.07
N ILE A 228 11.94 21.82 -5.38
CA ILE A 228 11.24 22.70 -4.42
C ILE A 228 9.95 22.06 -3.92
N GLY A 229 9.14 21.48 -4.81
CA GLY A 229 7.90 20.80 -4.43
C GLY A 229 8.15 19.60 -3.51
N GLY A 230 9.17 18.80 -3.81
CA GLY A 230 9.57 17.69 -2.95
C GLY A 230 10.12 18.16 -1.60
N ALA A 231 11.05 19.12 -1.62
CA ALA A 231 11.66 19.67 -0.40
C ALA A 231 10.63 20.33 0.52
N PHE A 232 9.65 21.06 -0.03
CA PHE A 232 8.56 21.64 0.73
C PHE A 232 7.78 20.59 1.53
N VAL A 233 7.40 19.48 0.89
CA VAL A 233 6.65 18.41 1.55
C VAL A 233 7.51 17.66 2.56
N LEU A 234 8.77 17.36 2.23
CA LEU A 234 9.69 16.72 3.19
C LEU A 234 9.93 17.61 4.41
N ALA A 235 10.08 18.92 4.22
CA ALA A 235 10.18 19.87 5.32
C ALA A 235 8.87 19.97 6.13
N LEU A 236 7.71 19.89 5.49
CA LEU A 236 6.43 19.94 6.19
C LEU A 236 6.13 18.66 6.98
N TRP A 237 6.45 17.49 6.41
CA TRP A 237 5.99 16.20 6.92
C TRP A 237 7.06 15.37 7.60
N MET A 238 8.36 15.57 7.35
CA MET A 238 9.42 14.80 8.01
C MET A 238 10.15 15.62 9.07
N LEU A 239 10.42 16.90 8.78
CA LEU A 239 11.22 17.75 9.68
C LEU A 239 10.61 17.93 11.07
N PRO A 240 9.28 18.14 11.26
CA PRO A 240 8.73 18.30 12.61
C PRO A 240 9.01 17.09 13.50
N PHE A 241 8.89 15.89 12.96
CA PHE A 241 9.14 14.65 13.70
C PHE A 241 10.62 14.45 14.00
N LEU A 242 11.49 14.83 13.05
CA LEU A 242 12.95 14.82 13.28
C LEU A 242 13.38 15.82 14.38
N LEU A 243 12.62 16.91 14.58
CA LEU A 243 12.91 17.91 15.62
C LEU A 243 12.30 17.55 16.98
N ILE A 244 11.09 16.99 17.00
CA ILE A 244 10.35 16.67 18.23
C ILE A 244 10.80 15.34 18.83
N ALA A 245 10.99 14.32 18.01
CA ALA A 245 11.27 12.94 18.43
C ALA A 245 12.32 12.29 17.51
N PRO A 246 13.58 12.79 17.51
CA PRO A 246 14.60 12.40 16.53
C PRO A 246 14.96 10.92 16.58
N GLU A 247 15.06 10.33 17.77
CA GLU A 247 15.46 8.93 17.93
C GLU A 247 14.31 8.00 17.52
N GLU A 248 13.11 8.30 18.01
CA GLU A 248 11.87 7.58 17.78
C GLU A 248 11.50 7.59 16.30
N PHE A 249 11.61 8.76 15.66
CA PHE A 249 11.38 8.91 14.22
C PHE A 249 12.40 8.12 13.39
N ARG A 250 13.69 8.19 13.73
CA ARG A 250 14.74 7.43 13.02
C ARG A 250 14.55 5.92 13.21
N PHE A 251 14.22 5.49 14.42
CA PHE A 251 13.94 4.10 14.72
C PHE A 251 12.72 3.60 13.94
N GLY A 252 11.61 4.34 13.99
CA GLY A 252 10.39 3.99 13.27
C GLY A 252 10.59 3.90 11.75
N MET A 253 11.28 4.88 11.16
CA MET A 253 11.47 4.96 9.71
C MET A 253 12.53 3.99 9.18
N LEU A 254 13.60 3.74 9.93
CA LEU A 254 14.76 2.96 9.48
C LEU A 254 15.06 1.78 10.40
N GLY A 255 15.23 2.04 11.69
CA GLY A 255 15.69 1.03 12.67
C GLY A 255 14.84 -0.24 12.71
N TYR A 256 13.52 -0.10 12.68
CA TYR A 256 12.59 -1.22 12.64
C TYR A 256 12.81 -2.15 11.43
N HIS A 257 13.06 -1.56 10.25
CA HIS A 257 13.20 -2.33 9.01
C HIS A 257 14.61 -2.88 8.82
N SER A 258 15.63 -2.17 9.32
CA SER A 258 17.03 -2.60 9.22
C SER A 258 17.42 -3.65 10.25
N GLY A 259 16.69 -3.76 11.36
CA GLY A 259 16.96 -4.75 12.41
C GLY A 259 16.55 -6.19 12.07
N ARG A 260 16.05 -6.44 10.86
CA ARG A 260 15.55 -7.77 10.46
C ARG A 260 16.64 -8.58 9.80
N GLU A 261 16.92 -9.78 10.33
CA GLU A 261 17.86 -10.71 9.73
C GLU A 261 17.12 -11.79 8.92
N PRO A 262 17.43 -11.97 7.62
CA PRO A 262 16.78 -12.97 6.78
C PRO A 262 17.39 -14.38 6.93
N GLY A 263 18.29 -14.56 7.90
CA GLY A 263 19.10 -15.75 8.07
C GLY A 263 20.29 -15.80 7.10
N GLY A 264 20.60 -16.99 6.59
CA GLY A 264 21.76 -17.23 5.71
C GLY A 264 21.57 -16.72 4.28
N LEU A 265 22.67 -16.70 3.50
CA LEU A 265 22.65 -16.28 2.09
C LEU A 265 21.64 -17.07 1.24
N MET A 266 21.54 -18.39 1.47
CA MET A 266 20.61 -19.24 0.73
C MET A 266 19.15 -18.89 1.03
N GLU A 267 18.80 -18.67 2.30
CA GLU A 267 17.45 -18.27 2.72
C GLU A 267 17.08 -16.92 2.11
N ALA A 268 18.00 -15.95 2.13
CA ALA A 268 17.81 -14.66 1.48
C ALA A 268 17.58 -14.80 -0.05
N LEU A 269 18.32 -15.68 -0.73
CA LEU A 269 18.12 -15.94 -2.17
C LEU A 269 16.77 -16.60 -2.45
N VAL A 270 16.35 -17.56 -1.62
CA VAL A 270 15.03 -18.22 -1.73
C VAL A 270 13.90 -17.21 -1.54
N LEU A 271 14.00 -16.32 -0.55
CA LEU A 271 13.03 -15.26 -0.32
C LEU A 271 12.91 -14.32 -1.53
N LYS A 272 14.04 -13.93 -2.13
CA LYS A 272 14.09 -13.08 -3.34
C LYS A 272 13.52 -13.78 -4.57
N ALA A 273 13.85 -15.06 -4.79
CA ALA A 273 13.27 -15.85 -5.87
C ALA A 273 11.74 -16.03 -5.69
N GLY A 274 11.31 -16.29 -4.45
CA GLY A 274 9.92 -16.36 -4.07
C GLY A 274 9.16 -15.05 -4.33
N PHE A 275 9.77 -13.91 -4.02
CA PHE A 275 9.22 -12.59 -4.35
C PHE A 275 8.97 -12.42 -5.85
N VAL A 276 9.96 -12.72 -6.70
CA VAL A 276 9.81 -12.61 -8.17
C VAL A 276 8.71 -13.53 -8.67
N SER A 277 8.68 -14.77 -8.20
CA SER A 277 7.66 -15.76 -8.56
C SER A 277 6.25 -15.29 -8.19
N ARG A 278 6.04 -14.86 -6.94
CA ARG A 278 4.74 -14.37 -6.47
C ARG A 278 4.31 -13.07 -7.15
N PHE A 279 5.26 -12.17 -7.44
CA PHE A 279 4.98 -10.96 -8.22
C PHE A 279 4.49 -11.30 -9.63
N VAL A 280 5.17 -12.21 -10.33
CA VAL A 280 4.73 -12.68 -11.66
C VAL A 280 3.37 -13.37 -11.58
N GLN A 281 3.13 -14.18 -10.54
CA GLN A 281 1.83 -14.84 -10.35
C GLN A 281 0.70 -13.82 -10.11
N ALA A 282 0.92 -12.85 -9.23
CA ALA A 282 -0.03 -11.80 -8.88
C ALA A 282 -0.40 -10.91 -10.07
N TYR A 283 0.57 -10.65 -10.96
CA TYR A 283 0.44 -9.74 -12.09
C TYR A 283 0.69 -10.44 -13.44
N TYR A 284 0.27 -11.69 -13.57
CA TYR A 284 0.59 -12.57 -14.71
C TYR A 284 0.26 -11.98 -16.07
N LEU A 285 -0.95 -11.45 -16.25
CA LEU A 285 -1.36 -10.83 -17.50
C LEU A 285 -0.44 -9.65 -17.88
N TRP A 286 -0.07 -8.83 -16.90
CA TRP A 286 0.87 -7.74 -17.12
C TRP A 286 2.26 -8.25 -17.50
N ALA A 287 2.75 -9.31 -16.87
CA ALA A 287 4.05 -9.89 -17.17
C ALA A 287 4.10 -10.43 -18.62
N VAL A 288 3.09 -11.19 -19.03
CA VAL A 288 2.96 -11.73 -20.40
C VAL A 288 2.86 -10.61 -21.43
N LEU A 289 2.02 -9.60 -21.18
CA LEU A 289 1.89 -8.46 -22.09
C LEU A 289 3.17 -7.62 -22.16
N THR A 290 3.94 -7.53 -21.07
CA THR A 290 5.24 -6.87 -21.05
C THR A 290 6.23 -7.60 -21.95
N LEU A 291 6.35 -8.92 -21.84
CA LEU A 291 7.19 -9.74 -22.71
C LEU A 291 6.75 -9.61 -24.19
N ALA A 292 5.45 -9.69 -24.46
CA ALA A 292 4.91 -9.50 -25.81
C ALA A 292 5.26 -8.10 -26.36
N SER A 293 5.16 -7.06 -25.54
CA SER A 293 5.52 -5.70 -25.94
C SER A 293 7.01 -5.56 -26.28
N MET A 294 7.90 -6.21 -25.51
CA MET A 294 9.35 -6.22 -25.78
C MET A 294 9.66 -6.89 -27.12
N LEU A 295 9.04 -8.06 -27.39
CA LEU A 295 9.21 -8.78 -28.66
C LEU A 295 8.70 -7.97 -29.87
N LEU A 296 7.55 -7.30 -29.73
CA LEU A 296 7.01 -6.44 -30.78
C LEU A 296 7.88 -5.21 -31.05
N ARG A 297 8.48 -4.62 -30.01
CA ARG A 297 9.41 -3.48 -30.14
C ARG A 297 10.70 -3.89 -30.83
N PHE A 298 11.30 -5.01 -30.43
CA PHE A 298 12.52 -5.52 -31.05
C PHE A 298 12.38 -5.71 -32.57
N ARG A 299 11.20 -6.14 -33.03
CA ARG A 299 10.90 -6.26 -34.47
C ARG A 299 10.76 -4.92 -35.19
N ARG A 300 10.25 -3.88 -34.51
CA ARG A 300 9.94 -2.57 -35.10
C ARG A 300 11.03 -1.52 -34.99
N ASP A 301 11.87 -1.58 -33.94
CA ASP A 301 12.98 -0.63 -33.78
C ASP A 301 14.06 -0.84 -34.88
N ARG A 302 14.02 -1.99 -35.58
CA ARG A 302 14.74 -2.19 -36.86
C ARG A 302 14.24 -1.33 -38.02
N GLU A 303 13.02 -0.79 -37.94
CA GLU A 303 12.34 -0.16 -39.09
C GLU A 303 12.11 1.36 -38.92
N ARG A 304 12.31 1.96 -37.74
CA ARG A 304 12.05 3.40 -37.53
C ARG A 304 13.01 4.10 -36.57
N SER A 305 13.79 5.03 -37.11
CA SER A 305 14.37 6.18 -36.40
C SER A 305 13.51 7.43 -36.65
N GLY A 306 13.19 8.23 -35.62
CA GLY A 306 12.74 9.62 -35.84
C GLY A 306 11.37 10.08 -35.28
N THR A 307 10.85 9.55 -34.16
CA THR A 307 9.71 10.20 -33.47
C THR A 307 10.08 10.82 -32.14
N SER A 308 9.63 12.06 -31.91
CA SER A 308 9.83 12.80 -30.66
C SER A 308 9.25 12.06 -29.44
N ALA A 309 10.02 11.93 -28.36
CA ALA A 309 9.54 11.31 -27.12
C ALA A 309 8.36 12.13 -26.51
N PRO A 310 7.40 11.52 -25.80
CA PRO A 310 6.26 12.20 -25.15
C PRO A 310 6.69 12.98 -23.89
N ALA A 311 5.76 13.76 -23.30
CA ALA A 311 6.03 14.47 -22.06
C ALA A 311 6.43 13.52 -20.91
N CYS A 312 5.62 12.49 -20.62
CA CYS A 312 5.98 11.39 -19.73
C CYS A 312 6.34 10.17 -20.60
N SER A 313 7.62 9.78 -20.61
CA SER A 313 8.06 8.66 -21.42
C SER A 313 7.85 7.33 -20.69
N PRO A 314 7.58 6.22 -21.42
CA PRO A 314 7.66 4.87 -20.85
C PRO A 314 8.96 4.64 -20.09
N GLY A 315 10.06 5.26 -20.54
CA GLY A 315 11.36 5.14 -19.89
C GLY A 315 11.34 5.57 -18.42
N VAL A 316 10.76 6.73 -18.09
CA VAL A 316 10.71 7.18 -16.68
C VAL A 316 9.71 6.36 -15.85
N LEU A 317 8.61 5.90 -16.46
CA LEU A 317 7.64 5.01 -15.79
C LEU A 317 8.29 3.65 -15.46
N TRP A 318 9.00 3.05 -16.42
CA TRP A 318 9.75 1.80 -16.23
C TRP A 318 10.91 1.98 -15.24
N ALA A 319 11.66 3.08 -15.33
CA ALA A 319 12.74 3.36 -14.39
C ALA A 319 12.23 3.54 -12.95
N GLY A 320 11.13 4.28 -12.77
CA GLY A 320 10.48 4.43 -11.45
C GLY A 320 9.96 3.10 -10.93
N GLY A 321 9.29 2.32 -11.78
CA GLY A 321 8.84 0.97 -11.49
C GLY A 321 9.96 0.03 -11.03
N ALA A 322 11.04 -0.03 -11.81
CA ALA A 322 12.21 -0.85 -11.53
C ALA A 322 12.92 -0.40 -10.24
N ALA A 323 13.07 0.90 -10.01
CA ALA A 323 13.73 1.42 -8.82
C ALA A 323 12.98 1.07 -7.53
N VAL A 324 11.67 1.27 -7.49
CA VAL A 324 10.84 0.86 -6.33
C VAL A 324 10.87 -0.66 -6.15
N THR A 325 10.80 -1.41 -7.25
CA THR A 325 10.91 -2.88 -7.20
C THR A 325 12.23 -3.34 -6.61
N LEU A 326 13.34 -2.70 -7.01
CA LEU A 326 14.67 -2.99 -6.51
C LEU A 326 14.81 -2.67 -5.02
N VAL A 327 14.26 -1.55 -4.55
CA VAL A 327 14.21 -1.23 -3.11
C VAL A 327 13.48 -2.31 -2.32
N HIS A 328 12.33 -2.78 -2.82
CA HIS A 328 11.61 -3.88 -2.16
C HIS A 328 12.35 -5.21 -2.23
N LEU A 329 13.08 -5.49 -3.32
CA LEU A 329 13.84 -6.73 -3.50
C LEU A 329 15.10 -6.79 -2.61
N ILE A 330 15.71 -5.64 -2.30
CA ILE A 330 16.89 -5.54 -1.44
C ILE A 330 16.53 -5.66 0.05
N ALA A 331 15.27 -5.41 0.42
CA ALA A 331 14.81 -5.59 1.79
C ALA A 331 15.08 -7.03 2.29
N PRO A 332 15.42 -7.23 3.58
CA PRO A 332 15.66 -8.56 4.14
C PRO A 332 14.53 -9.56 3.84
N PHE A 333 13.28 -9.09 3.97
CA PHE A 333 12.08 -9.86 3.65
C PHE A 333 11.32 -9.15 2.52
N PRO A 334 11.55 -9.52 1.25
CA PRO A 334 10.87 -8.90 0.12
C PRO A 334 9.44 -9.43 0.02
N TYR A 335 8.48 -8.64 0.51
CA TYR A 335 7.06 -8.94 0.36
C TYR A 335 6.56 -8.47 -1.02
N ASP A 336 5.85 -9.33 -1.73
CA ASP A 336 5.29 -9.06 -3.06
C ASP A 336 4.15 -8.04 -3.02
N ASP A 337 3.43 -7.94 -1.90
CA ASP A 337 2.32 -7.01 -1.73
C ASP A 337 2.79 -5.55 -1.72
N TYR A 338 4.07 -5.32 -1.43
CA TYR A 338 4.70 -4.01 -1.49
C TYR A 338 4.66 -3.43 -2.92
N GLN A 339 4.52 -4.28 -3.95
CA GLN A 339 4.40 -3.84 -5.34
C GLN A 339 3.04 -3.20 -5.65
N ALA A 340 2.03 -3.36 -4.80
CA ALA A 340 0.72 -2.75 -4.99
C ALA A 340 0.78 -1.22 -5.13
N ILE A 341 1.80 -0.57 -4.54
CA ILE A 341 1.99 0.88 -4.62
C ILE A 341 2.42 1.35 -6.01
N ILE A 342 3.18 0.52 -6.73
CA ILE A 342 3.84 0.90 -7.99
C ILE A 342 3.20 0.23 -9.21
N TYR A 343 2.41 -0.83 -9.00
CA TYR A 343 1.73 -1.54 -10.08
C TYR A 343 0.89 -0.63 -11.01
N PRO A 344 0.14 0.39 -10.53
CA PRO A 344 -0.55 1.31 -11.43
C PRO A 344 0.37 1.97 -12.45
N VAL A 345 1.58 2.37 -12.04
CA VAL A 345 2.60 2.96 -12.92
C VAL A 345 3.14 1.94 -13.90
N LEU A 346 3.39 0.70 -13.46
CA LEU A 346 3.84 -0.39 -14.33
C LEU A 346 2.79 -0.73 -15.40
N ALA A 347 1.49 -0.68 -15.05
CA ALA A 347 0.40 -0.83 -16.00
C ALA A 347 0.38 0.32 -17.02
N VAL A 348 0.58 1.57 -16.59
CA VAL A 348 0.76 2.71 -17.52
C VAL A 348 1.98 2.49 -18.42
N ALA A 349 3.13 2.10 -17.87
CA ALA A 349 4.37 1.91 -18.60
C ALA A 349 4.22 0.89 -19.74
N LEU A 350 3.56 -0.24 -19.43
CA LEU A 350 3.19 -1.28 -20.38
C LEU A 350 2.27 -0.71 -21.47
N VAL A 351 1.13 -0.13 -21.09
CA VAL A 351 0.10 0.28 -22.04
C VAL A 351 0.60 1.39 -22.97
N VAL A 352 1.34 2.37 -22.42
CA VAL A 352 1.91 3.49 -23.20
C VAL A 352 3.02 2.98 -24.15
N ALA A 353 3.66 1.86 -23.87
CA ALA A 353 4.60 1.19 -24.78
C ALA A 353 3.90 0.32 -25.82
N LEU A 354 2.88 -0.46 -25.43
CA LEU A 354 2.22 -1.46 -26.26
C LEU A 354 1.20 -0.87 -27.23
N VAL A 355 0.29 -0.02 -26.77
CA VAL A 355 -0.86 0.45 -27.57
C VAL A 355 -0.45 1.15 -28.87
N PRO A 356 0.57 2.03 -28.89
CA PRO A 356 1.06 2.62 -30.14
C PRO A 356 1.61 1.59 -31.14
N LEU A 357 1.96 0.39 -30.70
CA LEU A 357 2.46 -0.67 -31.57
C LEU A 357 1.34 -1.39 -32.34
N ILE A 358 0.10 -1.25 -31.89
CA ILE A 358 -1.03 -2.00 -32.44
C ILE A 358 -1.68 -1.23 -33.61
N PRO A 359 -1.91 -1.88 -34.77
CA PRO A 359 -2.65 -1.26 -35.88
C PRO A 359 -4.04 -0.79 -35.43
N ARG A 360 -4.48 0.38 -35.90
CA ARG A 360 -5.76 1.00 -35.48
C ARG A 360 -6.96 0.05 -35.59
N ARG A 361 -7.00 -0.78 -36.65
CA ARG A 361 -8.06 -1.78 -36.87
C ARG A 361 -8.16 -2.85 -35.78
N LEU A 362 -7.08 -3.13 -35.05
CA LEU A 362 -7.02 -4.15 -34.00
C LEU A 362 -7.22 -3.58 -32.58
N LEU A 363 -7.24 -2.25 -32.41
CA LEU A 363 -7.40 -1.62 -31.10
C LEU A 363 -8.67 -2.04 -30.36
N PRO A 364 -9.86 -2.13 -31.00
CA PRO A 364 -11.06 -2.61 -30.32
C PRO A 364 -10.89 -4.03 -29.79
N GLY A 365 -10.30 -4.92 -30.60
CA GLY A 365 -10.04 -6.31 -30.21
C GLY A 365 -9.05 -6.42 -29.04
N LEU A 366 -7.99 -5.59 -29.04
CA LEU A 366 -7.05 -5.51 -27.92
C LEU A 366 -7.76 -5.11 -26.62
N ALA A 367 -8.61 -4.07 -26.66
CA ALA A 367 -9.32 -3.60 -25.47
C ALA A 367 -10.25 -4.68 -24.90
N VAL A 368 -11.03 -5.34 -25.77
CA VAL A 368 -11.89 -6.46 -25.38
C VAL A 368 -11.07 -7.60 -24.78
N LEU A 369 -9.98 -7.99 -25.44
CA LEU A 369 -9.10 -9.06 -24.98
C LEU A 369 -8.50 -8.75 -23.60
N VAL A 370 -8.00 -7.54 -23.38
CA VAL A 370 -7.42 -7.15 -22.08
C VAL A 370 -8.48 -7.16 -20.99
N VAL A 371 -9.70 -6.67 -21.24
CA VAL A 371 -10.80 -6.72 -20.27
C VAL A 371 -11.18 -8.16 -19.94
N LEU A 372 -11.41 -9.00 -20.96
CA LEU A 372 -11.79 -10.41 -20.76
C LEU A 372 -10.69 -11.21 -20.07
N ALA A 373 -9.43 -11.02 -20.47
CA ALA A 373 -8.28 -11.67 -19.83
C ALA A 373 -8.09 -11.19 -18.38
N SER A 374 -8.36 -9.92 -18.09
CA SER A 374 -8.30 -9.41 -16.72
C SER A 374 -9.43 -9.98 -15.86
N LEU A 375 -10.66 -10.09 -16.39
CA LEU A 375 -11.77 -10.77 -15.71
C LEU A 375 -11.48 -12.25 -15.45
N ALA A 376 -10.92 -12.96 -16.44
CA ALA A 376 -10.50 -14.35 -16.27
C ALA A 376 -9.41 -14.47 -15.20
N GLY A 377 -8.41 -13.58 -15.22
CA GLY A 377 -7.35 -13.51 -14.22
C GLY A 377 -7.87 -13.17 -12.81
N ALA A 378 -8.88 -12.30 -12.72
CA ALA A 378 -9.58 -12.01 -11.48
C ALA A 378 -10.26 -13.27 -10.95
N GLY A 379 -11.04 -13.95 -11.80
CA GLY A 379 -11.77 -15.16 -11.46
C GLY A 379 -10.89 -16.33 -11.06
N SER A 380 -9.70 -16.46 -11.66
CA SER A 380 -8.73 -17.51 -11.36
C SER A 380 -7.74 -17.15 -10.23
N SER A 381 -7.92 -16.01 -9.56
CA SER A 381 -6.98 -15.57 -8.52
C SER A 381 -7.03 -16.48 -7.29
N PRO A 382 -5.87 -16.85 -6.70
CA PRO A 382 -5.83 -17.57 -5.43
C PRO A 382 -6.50 -16.83 -4.26
N ILE A 383 -6.64 -15.51 -4.34
CA ILE A 383 -7.32 -14.72 -3.30
C ILE A 383 -8.82 -15.04 -3.24
N ASN A 384 -9.47 -15.32 -4.38
CA ASN A 384 -10.87 -15.74 -4.38
C ASN A 384 -11.07 -17.03 -3.60
N GLN A 385 -10.07 -17.92 -3.59
CA GLN A 385 -10.10 -19.13 -2.78
C GLN A 385 -10.02 -18.79 -1.30
N GLN A 386 -9.16 -17.85 -0.91
CA GLN A 386 -8.99 -17.42 0.49
C GLN A 386 -10.28 -16.82 1.08
N TRP A 387 -11.13 -16.20 0.26
CA TRP A 387 -12.45 -15.72 0.70
C TRP A 387 -13.33 -16.80 1.31
N PHE A 388 -13.19 -18.05 0.89
CA PHE A 388 -14.06 -19.16 1.31
C PHE A 388 -13.32 -20.28 2.02
N VAL A 389 -11.99 -20.35 1.90
CA VAL A 389 -11.20 -21.52 2.32
C VAL A 389 -10.06 -21.08 3.24
N ARG A 390 -10.03 -21.64 4.45
CA ARG A 390 -8.98 -21.39 5.45
C ARG A 390 -7.69 -22.15 5.15
N GLY A 391 -7.84 -23.31 4.53
CA GLY A 391 -6.75 -24.19 4.15
C GLY A 391 -7.26 -25.36 3.33
N ARG A 392 -6.35 -26.01 2.62
CA ARG A 392 -6.62 -27.26 1.92
C ARG A 392 -5.53 -28.26 2.25
N ASP A 393 -5.91 -29.51 2.44
CA ASP A 393 -4.99 -30.62 2.25
C ASP A 393 -5.26 -31.28 0.89
N ARG A 394 -4.71 -32.49 0.66
CA ARG A 394 -4.86 -33.18 -0.63
C ARG A 394 -6.31 -33.61 -0.91
N ILE A 395 -7.11 -33.81 0.13
CA ILE A 395 -8.45 -34.41 0.05
C ILE A 395 -9.51 -33.42 0.50
N TRP A 396 -9.25 -32.70 1.61
CA TRP A 396 -10.23 -31.90 2.31
C TRP A 396 -10.01 -30.40 2.14
N TRP A 397 -11.12 -29.72 1.88
CA TRP A 397 -11.21 -28.27 1.83
C TRP A 397 -11.77 -27.77 3.15
N LYS A 398 -10.95 -27.01 3.90
CA LYS A 398 -11.37 -26.43 5.18
C LYS A 398 -12.07 -25.09 4.93
N PHE A 399 -13.35 -25.16 4.58
CA PHE A 399 -14.17 -23.97 4.32
C PHE A 399 -14.29 -23.07 5.55
N LYS A 400 -14.41 -21.76 5.32
CA LYS A 400 -14.82 -20.77 6.33
C LYS A 400 -16.30 -20.95 6.63
N GLU A 401 -16.66 -20.94 7.90
CA GLU A 401 -18.06 -20.92 8.32
C GLU A 401 -18.72 -19.56 8.04
N ARG A 402 -17.93 -18.49 8.21
CA ARG A 402 -18.34 -17.09 8.00
C ARG A 402 -17.14 -16.27 7.54
N PRO A 403 -17.35 -15.12 6.88
CA PRO A 403 -16.28 -14.19 6.58
C PRO A 403 -15.58 -13.68 7.85
N ASP A 404 -14.27 -13.42 7.77
CA ASP A 404 -13.47 -13.03 8.95
C ASP A 404 -13.92 -11.69 9.52
N LEU A 405 -14.32 -10.74 8.66
CA LEU A 405 -14.88 -9.46 9.09
C LEU A 405 -16.18 -9.63 9.90
N VAL A 406 -17.00 -10.63 9.59
CA VAL A 406 -18.22 -10.93 10.36
C VAL A 406 -17.84 -11.48 11.73
N LYS A 407 -16.87 -12.41 11.81
CA LYS A 407 -16.36 -12.92 13.10
C LYS A 407 -15.77 -11.79 13.97
N LEU A 408 -15.04 -10.86 13.34
CA LEU A 408 -14.51 -9.68 14.00
C LEU A 408 -15.63 -8.78 14.55
N ARG A 409 -16.66 -8.50 13.75
CA ARG A 409 -17.84 -7.74 14.19
C ARG A 409 -18.56 -8.39 15.36
N ASP A 410 -18.74 -9.71 15.31
CA ASP A 410 -19.38 -10.48 16.38
C ASP A 410 -18.57 -10.42 17.69
N ALA A 411 -17.24 -10.53 17.59
CA ALA A 411 -16.33 -10.40 18.73
C ALA A 411 -16.32 -8.96 19.29
N GLY A 412 -16.23 -7.96 18.41
CA GLY A 412 -16.28 -6.55 18.79
C GLY A 412 -17.60 -6.18 19.44
N ALA A 413 -18.73 -6.65 18.92
CA ALA A 413 -20.05 -6.44 19.53
C ALA A 413 -20.16 -7.08 20.92
N PHE A 414 -19.61 -8.28 21.10
CA PHE A 414 -19.58 -8.96 22.40
C PHE A 414 -18.80 -8.16 23.45
N ILE A 415 -17.64 -7.60 23.08
CA ILE A 415 -16.82 -6.76 23.95
C ILE A 415 -17.54 -5.43 24.23
N ARG A 416 -18.13 -4.80 23.22
CA ARG A 416 -18.86 -3.53 23.37
C ARG A 416 -20.00 -3.61 24.37
N ALA A 417 -20.73 -4.73 24.36
CA ALA A 417 -21.85 -4.96 25.27
C ALA A 417 -21.43 -5.13 26.75
N ARG A 418 -20.14 -5.30 27.04
CA ARG A 418 -19.61 -5.63 28.38
C ARG A 418 -18.59 -4.64 28.92
N THR A 419 -18.29 -3.60 28.16
CA THR A 419 -17.26 -2.62 28.52
C THR A 419 -17.74 -1.20 28.21
N PRO A 420 -17.34 -0.18 28.99
CA PRO A 420 -17.66 1.21 28.67
C PRO A 420 -17.05 1.65 27.33
N ALA A 421 -17.69 2.59 26.63
CA ALA A 421 -17.13 3.19 25.41
C ALA A 421 -15.77 3.83 25.69
N GLY A 422 -14.79 3.61 24.81
CA GLY A 422 -13.45 4.17 24.96
C GLY A 422 -12.59 3.56 26.07
N SER A 423 -13.07 2.55 26.80
CA SER A 423 -12.26 1.86 27.82
C SER A 423 -11.06 1.12 27.19
N ILE A 424 -10.13 0.69 28.04
CA ILE A 424 -9.02 -0.15 27.62
C ILE A 424 -9.51 -1.59 27.37
N LEU A 425 -9.10 -2.17 26.25
CA LEU A 425 -9.11 -3.61 25.98
C LEU A 425 -7.66 -4.08 26.00
N LEU A 426 -7.31 -4.97 26.93
CA LEU A 426 -5.97 -5.56 26.97
C LEU A 426 -5.83 -6.55 25.80
N THR A 427 -5.20 -6.10 24.71
CA THR A 427 -5.01 -6.91 23.50
C THR A 427 -3.83 -6.40 22.66
N GLN A 428 -3.21 -7.30 21.89
CA GLN A 428 -2.34 -6.96 20.75
C GLN A 428 -3.07 -7.07 19.39
N ASP A 429 -4.29 -7.61 19.36
CA ASP A 429 -5.11 -7.65 18.15
C ASP A 429 -5.78 -6.28 17.93
N ALA A 430 -4.99 -5.31 17.44
CA ALA A 430 -5.39 -3.92 17.31
C ALA A 430 -6.69 -3.73 16.51
N TYR A 431 -6.97 -4.59 15.51
CA TYR A 431 -8.20 -4.52 14.72
C TYR A 431 -9.44 -4.86 15.56
N LEU A 432 -9.29 -5.67 16.61
CA LEU A 432 -10.36 -6.00 17.55
C LEU A 432 -10.65 -4.83 18.47
N ALA A 433 -9.61 -4.11 18.91
CA ALA A 433 -9.79 -2.86 19.65
C ALA A 433 -10.49 -1.79 18.80
N VAL A 434 -10.10 -1.63 17.53
CA VAL A 434 -10.78 -0.73 16.58
C VAL A 434 -12.23 -1.12 16.39
N GLU A 435 -12.51 -2.39 16.11
CA GLU A 435 -13.88 -2.87 15.90
C GLU A 435 -14.72 -2.67 17.17
N ALA A 436 -14.17 -2.96 18.34
CA ALA A 436 -14.84 -2.78 19.62
C ALA A 436 -14.96 -1.30 20.04
N ASP A 437 -14.44 -0.33 19.29
CA ASP A 437 -14.27 1.06 19.72
C ASP A 437 -13.66 1.17 21.13
N ARG A 438 -12.55 0.46 21.32
CA ARG A 438 -11.75 0.47 22.55
C ARG A 438 -10.36 0.97 22.25
N ARG A 439 -9.69 1.41 23.31
CA ARG A 439 -8.26 1.71 23.30
C ARG A 439 -7.48 0.48 23.70
N VAL A 440 -6.21 0.43 23.33
CA VAL A 440 -5.26 -0.55 23.86
C VAL A 440 -4.43 0.11 24.97
N PRO A 441 -3.77 -0.66 25.85
CA PRO A 441 -2.80 -0.08 26.77
C PRO A 441 -1.73 0.72 26.04
N ARG A 442 -1.14 1.70 26.73
CA ARG A 442 0.00 2.45 26.20
C ARG A 442 1.13 1.47 25.83
N GLU A 443 1.85 1.81 24.75
CA GLU A 443 2.89 0.99 24.14
C GLU A 443 2.37 -0.29 23.45
N MET A 444 1.06 -0.52 23.35
CA MET A 444 0.46 -1.63 22.58
C MET A 444 -0.21 -1.17 21.28
N GLU A 445 -0.06 0.11 20.91
CA GLU A 445 -0.72 0.70 19.74
C GLU A 445 -0.31 0.07 18.41
N MET A 446 0.90 -0.50 18.33
CA MET A 446 1.41 -1.25 17.18
C MET A 446 0.97 -2.73 17.14
N GLY A 447 0.05 -3.13 18.03
CA GLY A 447 -0.46 -4.49 18.10
C GLY A 447 0.64 -5.51 18.41
N PRO A 448 0.80 -6.60 17.64
CA PRO A 448 1.85 -7.59 17.91
C PRO A 448 3.27 -7.05 17.68
N PHE A 449 3.42 -5.94 16.96
CA PHE A 449 4.73 -5.37 16.62
C PHE A 449 5.33 -4.49 17.72
N SER A 450 4.66 -4.35 18.87
CA SER A 450 5.16 -3.51 19.96
C SER A 450 6.16 -4.19 20.91
N TYR A 451 6.39 -5.51 20.78
CA TYR A 451 7.17 -6.28 21.73
C TYR A 451 8.60 -6.57 21.27
N TYR A 452 9.59 -6.03 22.00
CA TYR A 452 11.03 -6.15 21.77
C TYR A 452 11.69 -6.73 23.03
N PRO A 453 11.69 -8.06 23.19
CA PRO A 453 12.03 -8.72 24.45
C PRO A 453 13.39 -8.30 25.02
N ASP A 454 14.38 -8.13 24.15
CA ASP A 454 15.78 -7.90 24.50
C ASP A 454 16.16 -6.41 24.52
N MET A 455 15.20 -5.51 24.29
CA MET A 455 15.44 -4.07 24.34
C MET A 455 15.57 -3.59 25.80
N GLU A 456 16.60 -2.80 26.08
CA GLU A 456 16.74 -2.14 27.39
C GLU A 456 15.51 -1.30 27.72
N ARG A 457 15.09 -1.32 28.99
CA ARG A 457 13.83 -0.70 29.45
C ARG A 457 13.77 0.79 29.12
N GLU A 458 14.82 1.54 29.40
CA GLU A 458 14.86 2.98 29.14
C GLU A 458 14.65 3.29 27.65
N ARG A 459 15.28 2.50 26.78
CA ARG A 459 15.11 2.65 25.33
C ARG A 459 13.71 2.26 24.86
N ALA A 460 13.15 1.17 25.41
CA ALA A 460 11.78 0.75 25.10
C ALA A 460 10.76 1.82 25.52
N GLU A 461 10.88 2.39 26.71
CA GLU A 461 10.04 3.49 27.20
C GLU A 461 10.11 4.72 26.30
N ARG A 462 11.34 5.11 25.90
CA ARG A 462 11.59 6.21 24.98
C ARG A 462 10.96 5.99 23.61
N LEU A 463 11.09 4.80 23.06
CA LEU A 463 10.53 4.43 21.75
C LEU A 463 9.03 4.09 21.79
N HIS A 464 8.40 4.12 22.98
CA HIS A 464 7.02 3.69 23.21
C HIS A 464 6.73 2.24 22.79
N LEU A 465 7.69 1.37 23.11
CA LEU A 465 7.67 -0.07 22.87
C LEU A 465 7.68 -0.82 24.20
N LEU A 466 7.48 -2.14 24.14
CA LEU A 466 7.48 -3.01 25.30
C LEU A 466 8.66 -3.96 25.24
N ASN A 467 9.47 -3.99 26.29
CA ASN A 467 10.35 -5.12 26.53
C ASN A 467 9.70 -6.17 27.44
N ARG A 468 10.42 -7.25 27.75
CA ARG A 468 9.90 -8.37 28.57
C ARG A 468 9.37 -7.94 29.93
N ALA A 469 10.12 -7.10 30.64
CA ALA A 469 9.73 -6.61 31.96
C ALA A 469 8.48 -5.72 31.88
N MET A 470 8.44 -4.83 30.90
CA MET A 470 7.31 -3.91 30.70
C MET A 470 6.04 -4.65 30.28
N LEU A 471 6.11 -5.62 29.35
CA LEU A 471 4.95 -6.41 28.97
C LEU A 471 4.40 -7.21 30.16
N THR A 472 5.27 -7.83 30.94
CA THR A 472 4.91 -8.53 32.19
C THR A 472 4.19 -7.58 33.16
N GLU A 473 4.71 -6.38 33.36
CA GLU A 473 4.10 -5.34 34.19
C GLU A 473 2.72 -4.93 33.66
N ARG A 474 2.59 -4.70 32.34
CA ARG A 474 1.32 -4.34 31.70
C ARG A 474 0.26 -5.43 31.88
N LEU A 475 0.59 -6.70 31.65
CA LEU A 475 -0.36 -7.81 31.85
C LEU A 475 -0.86 -7.86 33.31
N ARG A 476 0.03 -7.61 34.28
CA ARG A 476 -0.29 -7.60 35.72
C ARG A 476 -1.04 -6.38 36.21
N THR A 477 -0.89 -5.23 35.57
CA THR A 477 -1.35 -3.95 36.14
C THR A 477 -2.34 -3.19 35.27
N ALA A 478 -2.50 -3.55 34.00
CA ALA A 478 -3.43 -2.85 33.11
C ALA A 478 -4.84 -2.83 33.69
N ASP A 479 -5.40 -1.62 33.80
CA ASP A 479 -6.79 -1.40 34.18
C ASP A 479 -7.68 -1.57 32.95
N ALA A 480 -7.99 -2.83 32.64
CA ALA A 480 -8.82 -3.21 31.51
C ALA A 480 -9.97 -4.10 32.01
N PRO A 481 -11.24 -3.75 31.73
CA PRO A 481 -12.37 -4.61 32.11
C PRO A 481 -12.37 -5.97 31.41
N MET A 482 -11.70 -6.06 30.25
CA MET A 482 -11.59 -7.26 29.44
C MET A 482 -10.21 -7.37 28.81
N ALA A 483 -9.82 -8.61 28.51
CA ALA A 483 -8.65 -8.94 27.72
C ALA A 483 -9.05 -9.84 26.54
N ALA A 484 -8.34 -9.75 25.42
CA ALA A 484 -8.59 -10.61 24.27
C ALA A 484 -7.31 -10.86 23.48
N PHE A 485 -7.01 -12.11 23.14
CA PHE A 485 -5.81 -12.46 22.39
C PHE A 485 -6.08 -13.59 21.40
N SER A 486 -5.73 -13.36 20.14
CA SER A 486 -5.62 -14.40 19.11
C SER A 486 -4.31 -15.16 19.24
N GLY A 487 -4.09 -16.18 18.40
CA GLY A 487 -2.81 -16.89 18.34
C GLY A 487 -1.62 -16.05 17.85
N TYR A 488 -1.85 -14.81 17.41
CA TYR A 488 -0.80 -13.83 17.13
C TYR A 488 -0.51 -12.89 18.32
N GLY A 489 -1.42 -12.84 19.30
CA GLY A 489 -1.25 -12.05 20.51
C GLY A 489 -0.32 -12.76 21.49
N LEU A 490 0.68 -12.03 22.00
CA LEU A 490 1.69 -12.50 22.94
C LEU A 490 2.58 -13.63 22.39
N THR A 491 2.72 -13.71 21.06
CA THR A 491 3.50 -14.77 20.39
C THR A 491 4.60 -14.27 19.45
N ILE A 492 4.76 -12.96 19.25
CA ILE A 492 5.71 -12.40 18.28
C ILE A 492 6.76 -11.55 19.01
N ALA A 493 8.04 -11.80 18.72
CA ALA A 493 9.18 -10.93 19.04
C ALA A 493 9.56 -10.04 17.85
N CYS A 494 9.82 -8.76 18.13
CA CYS A 494 10.41 -7.80 17.19
C CYS A 494 11.86 -7.48 17.56
N PRO A 495 12.70 -7.04 16.60
CA PRO A 495 12.36 -6.65 15.21
C PRO A 495 12.24 -7.81 14.20
N GLU A 496 12.70 -9.01 14.51
CA GLU A 496 12.82 -10.10 13.53
C GLU A 496 11.46 -10.63 13.06
N ILE A 497 10.40 -10.41 13.86
CA ILE A 497 9.05 -10.94 13.66
C ILE A 497 9.07 -12.47 13.74
N GLN A 498 9.64 -12.98 14.83
CA GLN A 498 9.78 -14.41 15.10
C GLN A 498 8.79 -14.89 16.16
N PRO A 499 8.36 -16.16 16.11
CA PRO A 499 7.61 -16.76 17.20
C PRO A 499 8.40 -16.74 18.51
N LEU A 500 7.74 -16.40 19.61
CA LEU A 500 8.31 -16.53 20.95
C LEU A 500 8.47 -17.99 21.35
N PRO A 501 9.42 -18.30 22.25
CA PRO A 501 9.47 -19.59 22.91
C PRO A 501 8.13 -19.94 23.56
N ALA A 502 7.75 -21.22 23.51
CA ALA A 502 6.48 -21.69 24.06
C ALA A 502 6.35 -21.41 25.56
N GLU A 503 7.44 -21.57 26.32
CA GLU A 503 7.49 -21.29 27.76
C GLU A 503 7.19 -19.82 28.08
N GLU A 504 7.73 -18.89 27.29
CA GLU A 504 7.48 -17.46 27.47
C GLU A 504 6.05 -17.08 27.11
N THR A 505 5.53 -17.64 26.01
CA THR A 505 4.14 -17.45 25.60
C THR A 505 3.19 -17.94 26.71
N GLU A 506 3.41 -19.16 27.22
CA GLU A 506 2.58 -19.72 28.29
C GLU A 506 2.67 -18.87 29.55
N ARG A 507 3.86 -18.37 29.90
CA ARG A 507 4.06 -17.47 31.02
C ARG A 507 3.23 -16.18 30.89
N PHE A 508 3.12 -15.59 29.70
CA PHE A 508 2.25 -14.44 29.51
C PHE A 508 0.76 -14.79 29.65
N TYR A 509 0.33 -15.95 29.16
CA TYR A 509 -1.05 -16.40 29.35
C TYR A 509 -1.36 -16.74 30.82
N GLU A 510 -0.41 -17.22 31.61
CA GLU A 510 -0.55 -17.35 33.07
C GLU A 510 -0.86 -16.00 33.72
N LEU A 511 -0.09 -14.95 33.40
CA LEU A 511 -0.30 -13.61 33.93
C LEU A 511 -1.69 -13.04 33.54
N VAL A 512 -2.15 -13.33 32.32
CA VAL A 512 -3.52 -12.98 31.92
C VAL A 512 -4.55 -13.75 32.77
N ARG A 513 -4.36 -15.06 32.98
CA ARG A 513 -5.29 -15.89 33.76
C ARG A 513 -5.30 -15.58 35.26
N GLU A 514 -4.22 -15.02 35.81
CA GLU A 514 -4.17 -14.55 37.20
C GLU A 514 -5.18 -13.41 37.46
N ARG A 515 -5.49 -12.60 36.44
CA ARG A 515 -6.37 -11.41 36.59
C ARG A 515 -7.68 -11.50 35.83
N PHE A 516 -7.75 -12.37 34.83
CA PHE A 516 -8.88 -12.47 33.94
C PHE A 516 -9.36 -13.91 33.83
N ARG A 517 -10.67 -14.11 33.92
CA ARG A 517 -11.29 -15.42 33.69
C ARG A 517 -11.77 -15.54 32.23
N PRO A 518 -11.56 -16.67 31.56
CA PRO A 518 -12.04 -16.86 30.19
C PRO A 518 -13.56 -16.86 30.16
N VAL A 519 -14.15 -16.18 29.17
CA VAL A 519 -15.61 -16.07 29.00
C VAL A 519 -16.09 -16.49 27.62
N ARG A 520 -15.21 -16.48 26.62
CA ARG A 520 -15.55 -16.89 25.26
C ARG A 520 -14.32 -17.29 24.48
N GLU A 521 -14.48 -18.32 23.68
CA GLU A 521 -13.51 -18.77 22.69
C GLU A 521 -14.14 -18.69 21.30
N ILE A 522 -13.37 -18.22 20.31
CA ILE A 522 -13.79 -18.13 18.92
C ILE A 522 -12.71 -18.78 18.07
N GLU A 523 -13.00 -19.97 17.55
CA GLU A 523 -12.08 -20.67 16.67
C GLU A 523 -11.94 -19.97 15.32
N HIS A 524 -10.75 -20.10 14.73
CA HIS A 524 -10.47 -19.68 13.38
C HIS A 524 -10.75 -18.19 13.13
N PHE A 525 -10.17 -17.36 13.99
CA PHE A 525 -10.30 -15.92 14.08
C PHE A 525 -9.04 -15.20 13.59
N GLY A 526 -9.24 -13.99 13.06
CA GLY A 526 -8.16 -13.07 12.74
C GLY A 526 -7.26 -13.52 11.59
N GLN A 527 -6.11 -12.86 11.47
CA GLN A 527 -5.06 -13.30 10.54
C GLN A 527 -4.65 -14.74 10.89
N GLY A 528 -4.48 -15.59 9.87
CA GLY A 528 -4.05 -16.98 10.03
C GLY A 528 -5.08 -17.92 10.68
N HIS A 529 -6.31 -17.47 10.94
CA HIS A 529 -7.40 -18.30 11.46
C HIS A 529 -7.02 -19.06 12.75
N THR A 530 -6.51 -18.33 13.74
CA THR A 530 -6.09 -18.88 15.04
C THR A 530 -7.24 -18.86 16.06
N LEU A 531 -7.04 -19.39 17.26
CA LEU A 531 -8.05 -19.29 18.33
C LEU A 531 -7.99 -17.90 18.99
N LEU A 532 -9.14 -17.21 19.05
CA LEU A 532 -9.30 -16.02 19.89
C LEU A 532 -9.87 -16.41 21.25
N ARG A 533 -9.17 -16.01 22.31
CA ARG A 533 -9.66 -16.13 23.69
C ARG A 533 -10.04 -14.76 24.23
N ILE A 534 -11.24 -14.65 24.78
CA ILE A 534 -11.77 -13.44 25.39
C ILE A 534 -11.97 -13.69 26.88
N TYR A 535 -11.51 -12.75 27.70
CA TYR A 535 -11.51 -12.82 29.14
C TYR A 535 -12.19 -11.59 29.76
N THR A 536 -12.71 -11.74 30.97
CA THR A 536 -13.25 -10.64 31.79
C THR A 536 -12.42 -10.50 33.06
N SER A 537 -12.27 -9.27 33.55
CA SER A 537 -11.60 -8.99 34.83
C SER A 537 -12.26 -9.79 35.96
N ILE A 538 -11.45 -10.30 36.89
CA ILE A 538 -11.89 -10.92 38.15
C ILE A 538 -12.21 -9.85 39.20
N TYR A 539 -11.59 -8.67 39.07
CA TYR A 539 -11.71 -7.52 39.97
C TYR A 539 -12.71 -6.49 39.44
#